data_AF-A0A9N9BN99-F1
#
_entry.id   AF-A0A9N9BN99-F1
#
_cell.length_a   1.000
_cell.length_b   1.000
_cell.length_c   1.000
_cell.angle_alpha   90.00
_cell.angle_beta   90.00
_cell.angle_gamma   90.00
#
_symmetry.space_group_name_H-M   'P 1'
#
loop_
_entity.id
_entity.type
_entity.pdbx_description
1 polymer ?
#
loop_
_entity_poly.entity_id
_entity_poly.type
_entity_poly.pdbx_seq_one_letter_code
_entity_poly.pdbx_strand_id
1 'polypeptide(L)' 'MIKEINGVMPYIAPEVLMGKSFTQAADIYSFGVIMSEVSTGKSAFYDESFNINLAVKIYRGKRPQFDERTPDYEPGL' A
#
# COMPACT_ATOMS: atom_id res chain seq x y z
N MET A 1 15.17 -13.98 -14.35
CA MET A 1 14.50 -12.88 -15.08
C MET A 1 13.77 -12.05 -14.04
N ILE A 2 14.26 -10.85 -13.73
CA ILE A 2 13.54 -9.92 -12.84
C ILE A 2 12.32 -9.49 -13.65
N LYS A 3 11.12 -9.84 -13.19
CA LYS A 3 9.89 -9.46 -13.87
C LYS A 3 9.76 -7.95 -13.75
N GLU A 4 9.64 -7.25 -14.87
CA GLU A 4 9.37 -5.82 -14.86
C GLU A 4 8.04 -5.57 -14.14
N ILE A 5 8.05 -4.79 -13.07
CA ILE A 5 6.86 -4.49 -12.28
C ILE A 5 6.23 -3.24 -12.89
N ASN A 6 5.10 -3.41 -13.57
CA ASN A 6 4.29 -2.30 -14.05
C ASN A 6 3.35 -1.86 -12.94
N GLY A 7 3.56 -0.65 -12.42
CA GLY A 7 2.71 -0.05 -11.39
C GLY A 7 3.38 1.10 -10.66
N VAL A 8 2.59 1.84 -9.87
CA VAL A 8 3.08 2.94 -9.03
C VAL A 8 3.36 2.39 -7.63
N MET A 9 4.60 2.53 -7.15
CA MET A 9 5.17 1.81 -5.99
C MET A 9 4.26 1.73 -4.74
N PRO A 10 3.62 2.82 -4.26
CA PRO A 10 2.70 2.75 -3.13
C PRO A 10 1.59 1.70 -3.23
N TYR A 11 1.10 1.41 -4.43
CA TYR A 11 -0.04 0.53 -4.66
C TYR A 11 0.37 -0.92 -4.97
N ILE A 12 1.66 -1.19 -5.09
CA ILE A 12 2.18 -2.52 -5.39
C ILE A 12 2.35 -3.29 -4.08
N ALA A 13 1.66 -4.43 -3.98
CA ALA A 13 1.73 -5.27 -2.79
C ALA A 13 3.15 -5.79 -2.51
N PRO A 14 3.53 -6.00 -1.23
CA PRO A 14 4.87 -6.45 -0.84
C PRO A 14 5.36 -7.69 -1.59
N GLU A 15 4.48 -8.68 -1.78
CA GLU A 15 4.76 -9.91 -2.50
C GLU A 15 5.09 -9.66 -3.98
N VAL A 16 4.42 -8.69 -4.61
CA VAL A 16 4.63 -8.31 -6.00
C VAL A 16 5.94 -7.52 -6.13
N LEU A 17 6.28 -6.65 -5.17
CA LEU A 17 7.60 -6.00 -5.10
C LEU A 17 8.75 -7.01 -5.02
N MET A 18 8.50 -8.20 -4.49
CA MET A 18 9.45 -9.33 -4.46
C MET A 18 9.41 -10.22 -5.73
N GLY A 19 8.67 -9.82 -6.76
CA GLY A 19 8.57 -10.53 -8.02
C GLY A 19 7.61 -11.72 -8.02
N LYS A 20 6.75 -11.86 -6.99
CA LYS A 20 5.65 -12.84 -7.03
C LYS A 20 4.54 -12.34 -7.95
N SER A 21 3.65 -13.24 -8.33
CA SER A 21 2.50 -12.94 -9.18
C SER A 21 1.54 -11.97 -8.50
N PHE A 22 0.85 -11.15 -9.30
CA PHE A 22 -0.34 -10.45 -8.84
C PHE A 22 -1.41 -11.48 -8.45
N THR A 23 -2.05 -11.24 -7.31
CA THR A 23 -3.09 -12.10 -6.75
C THR A 23 -4.23 -11.23 -6.25
N GLN A 24 -5.37 -11.85 -5.92
CA GLN A 24 -6.47 -11.14 -5.26
C GLN A 24 -6.04 -10.45 -3.96
N ALA A 25 -5.08 -11.01 -3.22
CA ALA A 25 -4.53 -10.36 -2.03
C ALA A 25 -3.76 -9.08 -2.38
N ALA A 26 -3.09 -9.04 -3.53
CA ALA A 26 -2.42 -7.84 -4.02
C ALA A 26 -3.42 -6.75 -4.43
N ASP A 27 -4.57 -7.14 -4.99
CA ASP A 27 -5.67 -6.21 -5.30
C ASP A 27 -6.32 -5.64 -4.02
N ILE A 28 -6.47 -6.46 -2.97
CA ILE A 28 -6.94 -5.99 -1.66
C ILE A 28 -5.95 -4.99 -1.05
N TYR A 29 -4.64 -5.26 -1.18
CA TYR A 29 -3.61 -4.34 -0.72
C TYR A 29 -3.73 -2.98 -1.41
N SER A 30 -3.79 -2.96 -2.75
CA SER A 30 -3.86 -1.71 -3.52
C SER A 30 -5.16 -0.94 -3.23
N PHE A 31 -6.28 -1.65 -3.05
CA PHE A 31 -7.53 -1.06 -2.60
C PHE A 31 -7.41 -0.41 -1.22
N GLY A 32 -6.75 -1.06 -0.26
CA GLY A 32 -6.48 -0.48 1.06
C GLY A 32 -5.65 0.80 1.01
N VAL A 33 -4.66 0.86 0.09
CA VAL A 33 -3.89 2.08 -0.16
C VAL A 33 -4.80 3.19 -0.70
N ILE A 34 -5.66 2.91 -1.68
CA ILE A 34 -6.64 3.89 -2.19
C ILE A 34 -7.57 4.39 -1.07
N MET A 35 -8.07 3.49 -0.22
CA MET A 35 -8.95 3.87 0.89
C MET A 35 -8.26 4.81 1.89
N SER A 36 -6.95 4.66 2.11
CA SER A 36 -6.18 5.60 2.93
C SER A 36 -6.09 7.00 2.31
N GLU A 37 -6.02 7.09 0.99
CA GLU A 37 -6.02 8.38 0.27
C GLU A 37 -7.39 9.04 0.32
N VAL A 38 -8.46 8.26 0.17
CA VAL A 38 -9.85 8.74 0.32
C VAL A 38 -10.08 9.28 1.73
N SER A 39 -9.59 8.56 2.74
CA SER A 39 -9.70 8.95 4.15
C SER A 39 -8.94 10.24 4.46
N THR A 40 -7.71 10.39 3.97
CA THR A 40 -6.82 11.52 4.31
C THR A 40 -6.89 12.70 3.35
N GLY A 41 -7.42 12.51 2.14
CA GLY A 41 -7.34 13.46 1.03
C GLY A 41 -5.92 13.70 0.51
N LYS A 42 -4.96 12.84 0.87
CA LYS A 42 -3.53 12.95 0.50
C LYS A 42 -3.09 11.69 -0.24
N SER A 43 -2.09 11.81 -1.12
CA SER A 43 -1.46 10.64 -1.73
C SER A 43 -0.81 9.73 -0.69
N ALA A 44 -0.81 8.43 -0.94
CA ALA A 44 -0.19 7.45 -0.07
C ALA A 44 1.31 7.69 0.04
N PHE A 45 1.82 7.71 1.28
CA PHE A 45 3.21 8.07 1.59
C PHE A 45 3.60 9.45 1.05
N TYR A 46 2.71 10.45 1.15
CA TYR A 46 2.94 11.81 0.62
C TYR A 46 4.25 12.48 1.08
N ASP A 47 4.80 12.05 2.22
CA ASP A 47 6.02 12.55 2.83
C ASP A 47 7.27 11.73 2.47
N GLU A 48 7.15 10.70 1.63
CA GLU A 48 8.25 9.81 1.25
C GLU A 48 8.51 9.79 -0.26
N SER A 49 9.79 9.69 -0.61
CA SER A 49 10.20 9.47 -2.00
C SER A 49 9.93 8.02 -2.43
N PHE A 50 9.38 7.85 -3.64
CA PHE A 50 9.07 6.52 -4.20
C PHE A 50 10.33 5.85 -4.76
N ASN A 51 11.19 5.39 -3.85
CA ASN A 51 12.46 4.73 -4.15
C ASN A 51 12.58 3.38 -3.43
N ILE A 52 13.72 2.69 -3.63
CA ILE A 52 13.99 1.38 -3.05
C ILE A 52 13.83 1.35 -1.52
N ASN A 53 14.07 2.47 -0.82
CA ASN A 53 13.89 2.53 0.63
C ASN A 53 12.43 2.45 1.02
N LEU A 54 11.52 3.09 0.27
CA LEU A 54 10.08 2.95 0.50
C LEU A 54 9.62 1.52 0.22
N ALA A 55 10.09 0.89 -0.87
CA ALA A 55 9.79 -0.51 -1.17
C ALA A 55 10.24 -1.45 -0.03
N VAL A 56 11.43 -1.24 0.54
CA VAL A 56 11.91 -2.00 1.71
C VAL A 56 11.05 -1.75 2.95
N LYS A 57 10.62 -0.51 3.20
CA LYS A 57 9.71 -0.20 4.32
C LYS A 57 8.37 -0.90 4.15
N ILE A 58 7.77 -0.87 2.95
CA ILE A 58 6.51 -1.56 2.62
C ILE A 58 6.66 -3.07 2.84
N TYR A 59 7.76 -3.65 2.36
CA TYR A 59 8.10 -5.05 2.58
C TYR A 59 8.18 -5.40 4.07
N ARG A 60 8.78 -4.53 4.88
CA ARG A 60 8.89 -4.69 6.34
C ARG A 60 7.60 -4.40 7.12
N GLY A 61 6.49 -4.11 6.45
CA GLY A 61 5.20 -3.91 7.10
C GLY A 61 4.75 -2.46 7.21
N LYS A 62 5.50 -1.47 6.67
CA LYS A 62 5.00 -0.09 6.62
C LYS A 62 3.73 -0.02 5.78
N ARG A 63 2.71 0.70 6.26
CA ARG A 63 1.42 0.92 5.59
C ARG A 63 1.08 2.41 5.60
N PRO A 64 0.33 2.91 4.59
CA PRO A 64 -0.21 4.25 4.66
C PRO A 64 -1.15 4.36 5.87
N GLN A 65 -1.24 5.56 6.44
CA GLN A 65 -2.06 5.85 7.60
C GLN A 65 -3.44 6.33 7.15
N PHE A 66 -4.46 6.04 7.94
CA PHE A 66 -5.78 6.64 7.80
C PHE A 66 -5.85 7.96 8.56
N ASP A 67 -6.79 8.82 8.18
CA ASP A 67 -7.12 10.03 8.93
C ASP A 67 -7.63 9.65 10.32
N GLU A 68 -7.28 10.44 11.34
CA GLU A 68 -7.65 10.21 12.74
C GLU A 68 -9.16 10.15 12.99
N ARG A 69 -9.98 10.69 12.07
CA ARG A 69 -11.44 10.64 12.12
C ARG A 69 -12.02 9.38 11.50
N THR A 70 -11.19 8.53 10.88
CA THR A 70 -11.64 7.24 10.35
C THR A 70 -12.04 6.36 11.54
N PRO A 71 -13.28 5.85 11.57
CA PRO A 71 -13.71 5.00 12.67
C PRO A 71 -12.82 3.78 12.79
N ASP A 72 -12.51 3.40 14.03
CA ASP A 72 -11.88 2.11 14.29
C ASP A 72 -12.85 0.97 13.95
N TYR A 73 -12.28 -0.18 13.61
CA TYR A 73 -13.07 -1.38 13.45
C TYR A 73 -13.66 -1.78 14.81
N GLU A 74 -14.99 -1.70 14.92
CA GLU A 74 -15.74 -2.17 16.07
C GLU A 74 -16.45 -3.50 15.71
N PRO A 75 -15.92 -4.66 16.14
CA PRO A 75 -16.54 -5.94 15.83
C PRO A 75 -17.91 -6.08 16.50
N GLY A 76 -18.96 -6.33 15.70
CA GLY A 76 -20.29 -6.70 16.21
C GLY A 76 -21.30 -5.56 16.38
N LEU A 77 -21.01 -4.38 15.81
CA LEU A 77 -22.00 -3.37 15.47
C LEU A 77 -22.48 -3.52 14.02
#